data_AF-A0AAU8K5V6-F1
#
_entry.id   AF-A0AAU8K5V6-F1
#
_cell.length_a   1.000
_cell.length_b   1.000
_cell.length_c   1.000
_cell.angle_alpha   90.00
_cell.angle_beta   90.00
_cell.angle_gamma   90.00
#
_symmetry.space_group_name_H-M   'P 1'
#
loop_
_entity.id
_entity.type
_entity.pdbx_description
1 polymer ?
#
loop_
_entity_poly.entity_id
_entity_poly.type
_entity_poly.pdbx_seq_one_letter_code
_entity_poly.pdbx_strand_id
1 'polypeptide(L)'
;MSYLSGPLDPHGEPSSRPGRIPHPVHASRPDGGAPWIVTLAVRHPDGRQGTHSFVEWAASHSQAVAAALLRARTSSARDHRRGAPLDGPHTARAELWRGSALSW
;
A
#
# COMPACT_ATOMS: atom_id res chain seq x y z
N MET A 1 -8.61 64.16 18.05
CA MET A 1 -8.95 63.22 19.13
C MET A 1 -9.11 61.84 18.52
N SER A 2 -8.23 60.91 18.89
CA SER A 2 -8.22 59.48 18.53
C SER A 2 -9.33 58.70 19.26
N TYR A 3 -9.80 57.59 18.68
CA TYR A 3 -10.06 56.24 19.25
C TYR A 3 -10.50 55.36 18.04
N LEU A 4 -9.74 54.45 17.41
CA LEU A 4 -9.26 53.12 17.84
C LEU A 4 -10.34 52.25 18.51
N SER A 5 -10.82 51.20 17.81
CA SER A 5 -10.98 49.80 18.28
C SER A 5 -11.80 48.95 17.28
N GLY A 6 -11.19 47.90 16.71
CA GLY A 6 -11.92 46.67 16.30
C GLY A 6 -12.08 45.73 17.52
N PRO A 7 -12.21 44.41 17.36
CA PRO A 7 -12.85 43.59 16.33
C PRO A 7 -14.12 42.87 16.88
N LEU A 8 -15.02 42.38 16.02
CA LEU A 8 -16.06 41.43 16.44
C LEU A 8 -15.48 39.99 16.41
N ASP A 9 -15.64 39.34 17.55
CA ASP A 9 -15.22 37.98 17.96
C ASP A 9 -15.75 36.82 17.08
N PRO A 10 -15.32 35.56 17.33
CA PRO A 10 -14.71 34.71 16.32
C PRO A 10 -15.24 33.28 16.42
N HIS A 11 -16.43 32.95 15.93
CA HIS A 11 -16.87 31.55 15.93
C HIS A 11 -17.83 31.28 14.77
N GLY A 12 -17.40 30.40 13.86
CA GLY A 12 -18.31 29.77 12.92
C GLY A 12 -17.75 29.62 11.52
N GLU A 13 -16.71 28.81 11.36
CA GLU A 13 -16.63 27.75 10.33
C GLU A 13 -15.22 27.15 10.35
N PRO A 14 -15.01 25.98 11.00
CA PRO A 14 -13.89 25.16 10.60
C PRO A 14 -14.16 24.69 9.17
N SER A 15 -13.58 25.43 8.23
CA SER A 15 -13.29 25.06 6.86
C SER A 15 -13.09 23.54 6.77
N SER A 16 -14.04 22.88 6.11
CA SER A 16 -13.99 21.46 5.79
C SER A 16 -12.74 21.18 4.95
N ARG A 17 -11.62 20.87 5.62
CA ARG A 17 -10.42 20.33 4.96
C ARG A 17 -10.75 18.91 4.51
N PRO A 18 -10.80 18.58 3.20
CA PRO A 18 -10.75 17.20 2.76
C PRO A 18 -9.27 16.79 2.78
N GLY A 19 -8.74 16.62 3.99
CA GLY A 19 -7.33 16.29 4.24
C GLY A 19 -7.19 14.99 5.01
N ARG A 20 -8.16 14.08 4.94
CA ARG A 20 -7.97 12.72 5.45
C ARG A 20 -7.29 11.92 4.35
N ILE A 21 -5.96 12.03 4.30
CA ILE A 21 -5.16 10.97 3.67
C ILE A 21 -5.62 9.70 4.36
N PRO A 22 -6.18 8.70 3.65
CA PRO A 22 -6.41 7.41 4.24
C PRO A 22 -5.03 6.91 4.65
N HIS A 23 -4.72 6.97 5.94
CA HIS A 23 -3.62 6.19 6.48
C HIS A 23 -3.85 4.77 5.96
N PRO A 24 -2.88 4.14 5.28
CA PRO A 24 -3.06 2.78 4.80
C PRO A 24 -3.48 1.98 6.01
N VAL A 25 -4.72 1.47 5.94
CA VAL A 25 -5.34 0.71 7.00
C VAL A 25 -4.30 -0.33 7.36
N HIS A 26 -3.74 -0.19 8.56
CA HIS A 26 -2.84 -1.16 9.13
C HIS A 26 -3.67 -2.43 9.10
N ALA A 27 -3.46 -3.28 8.09
CA ALA A 27 -4.27 -4.47 7.88
C ALA A 27 -4.19 -5.20 9.20
N SER A 28 -5.31 -5.18 9.93
CA SER A 28 -5.44 -5.83 11.22
C SER A 28 -4.89 -7.21 11.00
N ARG A 29 -3.79 -7.56 11.70
CA ARG A 29 -3.21 -8.89 11.62
C ARG A 29 -4.37 -9.87 11.74
N PRO A 30 -4.70 -10.65 10.71
CA PRO A 30 -5.71 -11.68 10.90
C PRO A 30 -5.13 -12.61 11.96
N ASP A 31 -5.87 -12.78 13.06
CA ASP A 31 -5.50 -13.70 14.14
C ASP A 31 -5.32 -15.10 13.53
N GLY A 32 -4.08 -15.48 13.20
CA GLY A 32 -3.74 -16.72 12.51
C GLY A 32 -3.00 -16.60 11.17
N GLY A 33 -2.74 -15.40 10.67
CA GLY A 33 -1.89 -15.18 9.48
C GLY A 33 -0.42 -15.00 9.85
N ALA A 34 0.48 -15.51 9.02
CA ALA A 34 1.90 -15.15 9.06
C ALA A 34 2.23 -14.17 7.93
N PRO A 35 3.29 -13.36 8.04
CA PRO A 35 3.66 -12.45 6.96
C PRO A 35 4.34 -13.22 5.83
N TRP A 36 3.95 -12.91 4.59
CA TRP A 36 4.54 -13.44 3.37
C TRP A 36 5.06 -12.28 2.52
N ILE A 37 6.26 -12.43 1.96
CA ILE A 37 6.73 -11.58 0.86
C ILE A 37 6.30 -12.28 -0.43
N VAL A 38 5.49 -11.61 -1.24
CA VAL A 38 5.03 -12.11 -2.53
C VAL A 38 5.63 -11.24 -3.63
N THR A 39 6.44 -11.84 -4.49
CA THR A 39 7.09 -11.16 -5.62
C THR A 39 6.41 -11.57 -6.92
N LEU A 40 5.95 -10.59 -7.69
CA LEU A 40 5.35 -10.76 -9.00
C LEU A 40 6.30 -10.24 -10.08
N ALA A 41 6.48 -10.96 -11.17
CA ALA A 41 7.24 -10.47 -12.31
C ALA A 41 6.44 -9.43 -13.11
N VAL A 42 7.13 -8.40 -13.57
CA VAL A 42 6.61 -7.29 -14.36
C VAL A 42 7.40 -7.22 -15.65
N ARG A 43 6.71 -7.03 -16.77
CA ARG A 43 7.36 -6.81 -18.07
C ARG A 43 7.01 -5.43 -18.60
N HIS A 44 8.04 -4.66 -18.89
CA HIS A 44 7.92 -3.34 -19.46
C HIS A 44 7.80 -3.42 -20.99
N PRO A 45 7.15 -2.44 -21.64
CA PRO A 45 6.99 -2.42 -23.10
C PRO A 45 8.33 -2.30 -23.86
N ASP A 46 9.39 -1.85 -23.19
CA ASP A 46 10.76 -1.82 -23.73
C ASP A 46 11.48 -3.18 -23.66
N GLY A 47 10.77 -4.23 -23.25
CA GLY A 47 11.31 -5.59 -23.09
C GLY A 47 12.06 -5.82 -21.78
N ARG A 48 12.19 -4.80 -20.92
CA ARG A 48 12.83 -4.98 -19.60
C ARG A 48 11.93 -5.77 -18.66
N GLN A 49 12.58 -6.56 -17.81
CA GLN A 49 11.92 -7.29 -16.74
C GLN A 49 12.19 -6.61 -15.40
N GLY A 50 11.18 -6.62 -14.55
CA GLY A 50 11.25 -6.11 -13.19
C GLY A 50 10.40 -6.96 -12.25
N THR A 51 10.37 -6.56 -10.99
CA THR A 51 9.59 -7.25 -9.95
C THR A 51 8.80 -6.27 -9.11
N HIS A 52 7.60 -6.66 -8.70
CA HIS A 52 6.80 -5.93 -7.72
C HIS A 52 6.52 -6.84 -6.53
N SER A 53 7.00 -6.44 -5.36
CA SER A 53 6.85 -7.21 -4.13
C SER A 53 5.77 -6.63 -3.22
N PHE A 54 5.00 -7.51 -2.60
CA PHE A 54 3.95 -7.21 -1.62
C PHE A 54 4.23 -7.94 -0.32
N VAL A 55 3.75 -7.36 0.77
CA VAL A 55 3.78 -8.00 2.10
C VAL A 55 2.34 -8.30 2.45
N GLU A 56 2.01 -9.59 2.51
CA GLU A 56 0.65 -10.07 2.73
C GLU A 56 0.59 -10.97 3.97
N TRP A 57 -0.38 -10.73 4.84
CA TRP A 57 -0.65 -11.59 5.99
C TRP A 57 -1.63 -12.67 5.58
N ALA A 58 -1.21 -13.93 5.64
CA ALA A 58 -2.01 -15.06 5.18
C ALA A 58 -1.71 -16.34 5.95
N ALA A 59 -2.71 -17.22 6.05
CA ALA A 59 -2.55 -18.53 6.68
C ALA A 59 -1.84 -19.54 5.76
N SER A 60 -1.82 -19.29 4.44
CA SER A 60 -1.16 -20.17 3.47
C SER A 60 -0.51 -19.40 2.32
N HIS A 61 0.41 -20.07 1.62
CA HIS A 61 1.04 -19.58 0.40
C HIS A 61 0.00 -19.13 -0.63
N SER A 62 -0.98 -19.99 -0.92
CA SER A 62 -2.00 -19.72 -1.95
C SER A 62 -2.83 -18.46 -1.63
N GLN A 63 -3.16 -18.27 -0.36
CA GLN A 63 -3.88 -17.08 0.12
C GLN A 63 -3.01 -15.82 0.00
N ALA A 64 -1.72 -15.90 0.33
CA ALA A 64 -0.79 -14.79 0.16
C ALA A 64 -0.69 -14.36 -1.32
N VAL A 65 -0.53 -15.32 -2.23
CA VAL A 65 -0.48 -15.05 -3.68
C VAL A 65 -1.78 -14.43 -4.18
N ALA A 66 -2.93 -14.98 -3.79
CA ALA A 66 -4.23 -14.44 -4.19
C ALA A 66 -4.42 -12.99 -3.70
N ALA A 67 -4.07 -12.71 -2.44
CA ALA A 67 -4.13 -11.37 -1.86
C ALA A 67 -3.20 -10.39 -2.61
N ALA A 68 -1.96 -10.79 -2.89
CA ALA A 68 -1.00 -9.98 -3.62
C ALA A 68 -1.47 -9.68 -5.07
N LEU A 69 -2.04 -10.67 -5.76
CA LEU A 69 -2.59 -10.48 -7.11
C LEU A 69 -3.79 -9.52 -7.11
N LEU A 70 -4.66 -9.60 -6.11
CA LEU A 70 -5.76 -8.64 -5.94
C LEU A 70 -5.23 -7.23 -5.68
N ARG A 71 -4.26 -7.10 -4.76
CA ARG A 71 -3.63 -5.82 -4.44
C ARG A 71 -2.90 -5.21 -5.64
N ALA A 72 -2.25 -6.04 -6.45
CA ALA A 72 -1.60 -5.59 -7.67
C ALA A 72 -2.57 -5.03 -8.72
N ARG A 73 -3.88 -5.25 -8.62
CA ARG A 73 -4.89 -4.63 -9.52
C ARG A 73 -5.27 -3.21 -9.10
N THR A 74 -4.94 -2.80 -7.88
CA THR A 74 -5.25 -1.45 -7.40
C THR A 74 -4.54 -0.38 -8.23
N SER A 75 -5.14 0.81 -8.34
CA SER A 75 -4.55 1.93 -9.09
C SER A 75 -3.19 2.33 -8.53
N SER A 76 -3.07 2.44 -7.21
CA SER A 76 -1.78 2.73 -6.55
C SER A 76 -0.68 1.72 -6.93
N ALA A 77 -0.98 0.41 -6.92
CA ALA A 77 0.00 -0.61 -7.33
C ALA A 77 0.30 -0.60 -8.85
N ARG A 78 -0.65 -0.12 -9.68
CA ARG A 78 -0.41 0.10 -11.11
C ARG A 78 0.49 1.31 -11.34
N ASP A 79 0.25 2.40 -10.63
CA ASP A 79 1.02 3.64 -10.71
C ASP A 79 2.47 3.39 -10.25
N HIS A 80 2.66 2.63 -9.17
CA HIS A 80 3.99 2.25 -8.68
C HIS A 80 4.83 1.49 -9.71
N ARG A 81 4.19 0.61 -10.50
CA ARG A 81 4.85 -0.09 -11.62
C ARG A 81 4.77 0.68 -12.94
N ARG A 82 4.39 1.96 -12.90
CA ARG A 82 4.27 2.86 -14.07
C ARG A 82 3.41 2.26 -15.18
N GLY A 83 2.33 1.57 -14.81
CA GLY A 83 1.41 0.92 -15.74
C GLY A 83 1.93 -0.38 -16.37
N ALA A 84 3.14 -0.83 -16.04
CA ALA A 84 3.68 -2.05 -16.63
C ALA A 84 2.82 -3.29 -16.29
N PRO A 85 2.52 -4.16 -17.27
CA PRO A 85 1.74 -5.36 -17.03
C PRO A 85 2.50 -6.38 -16.17
N LEU A 86 1.74 -7.18 -15.42
CA LEU A 86 2.27 -8.36 -14.75
C LEU A 86 2.41 -9.50 -15.76
N ASP A 87 3.49 -10.29 -15.67
CA ASP A 87 3.73 -11.44 -16.56
C ASP A 87 2.78 -12.63 -16.29
N GLY A 88 1.93 -12.51 -15.27
CA GLY A 88 0.85 -13.46 -14.96
C GLY A 88 1.01 -14.15 -13.60
N PRO A 89 -0.03 -14.84 -13.11
CA PRO A 89 -0.05 -15.42 -11.76
C PRO A 89 0.97 -16.55 -11.57
N HIS A 90 1.39 -17.22 -12.63
CA HIS A 90 2.38 -18.30 -12.58
C HIS A 90 3.80 -17.81 -12.26
N THR A 91 4.05 -16.49 -12.38
CA THR A 91 5.33 -15.87 -12.00
C THR A 91 5.36 -15.41 -10.54
N ALA A 92 4.26 -15.59 -9.80
CA ALA A 92 4.18 -15.22 -8.40
C ALA A 92 5.02 -16.18 -7.55
N ARG A 93 5.97 -15.62 -6.81
CA ARG A 93 6.76 -16.34 -5.81
C ARG A 93 6.41 -15.80 -4.44
N ALA A 94 5.86 -16.64 -3.57
CA ALA A 94 5.59 -16.28 -2.18
C ALA A 94 6.54 -17.00 -1.23
N GLU A 95 7.15 -16.23 -0.34
CA GLU A 95 8.04 -16.71 0.69
C GLU A 95 7.53 -16.26 2.05
N LEU A 96 7.49 -17.19 2.99
CA LEU A 96 7.16 -16.85 4.37
C LEU A 96 8.23 -15.88 4.87
N TRP A 97 7.82 -14.69 5.28
CA TRP A 97 8.72 -13.73 5.89
C TRP A 97 9.03 -14.22 7.30
N ARG A 98 10.03 -15.09 7.40
CA ARG A 98 10.70 -15.37 8.66
C ARG A 98 11.55 -14.14 8.91
N GLY A 99 11.03 -13.19 9.70
CA GLY A 99 11.73 -11.97 10.06
C GLY A 99 13.18 -12.33 10.30
N SER A 100 14.06 -11.82 9.44
CA SER A 100 15.48 -12.13 9.53
C SER A 100 15.87 -11.94 10.98
N ALA A 101 16.36 -13.00 11.62
CA ALA A 101 17.22 -12.87 12.77
C ALA A 101 18.44 -12.09 12.26
N LEU A 102 18.29 -10.77 12.14
CA LEU A 102 19.39 -9.85 11.99
C LEU A 102 20.06 -9.88 13.36
N SER A 103 20.97 -10.83 13.54
CA SER A 103 22.09 -10.63 14.44
C SER A 103 22.85 -9.43 13.89
N TRP A 104 22.63 -8.28 14.51
CA TRP A 104 23.50 -7.11 14.43
C TRP A 104 24.74 -7.35 15.29
#